data_AF-A0A3N5LLG4-F1
#
_entry.id   AF-A0A3N5LLG4-F1
#
_cell.length_a   1.000
_cell.length_b   1.000
_cell.length_c   1.000
_cell.angle_alpha   90.00
_cell.angle_beta   90.00
_cell.angle_gamma   90.00
#
_symmetry.space_group_name_H-M   'P 1'
#
loop_
_entity.id
_entity.type
_entity.pdbx_description
1 polymer ?
#
loop_
_entity_poly.entity_id
_entity_poly.type
_entity_poly.pdbx_seq_one_letter_code
_entity_poly.pdbx_strand_id
1 'polypeptide(L)'
;MRACLVYFLIIGVLPLQAAVMTTTPRWVPVLAPRSFEHYAAEFNRNGREEIINAIDNRSAWKWLRENTPLFESSDKEIERMYYFRWWTFRKHVKQTPVGFIITEFLPPVRHAGRYNSISCAAGHHFYEGRWIRDPKYLDDYSRFWFAAGEPRRYSFWVADSIRARTLVTGDRRLAIELFPHLSANFRSWEQSHRDPNGLFWQIDDRDGMEYSIGGSGHRPTINSYMYGDAIAVAEIAQWAGKPDESVEFRAKSAKVQALVEEYLWDPAAEFYKTVPRGDRRKPVDVRELVGYLPWYFNLPRPGREIAWKQLMDPEGFYAPYGPTTAEQRHPKFMAENPKQCVWNGPSWPFATAQTLTALANLLNNYQQSYVTKADFLKLLHVYTRSQQLKLPNGHTIPFIDEDLDPQTGEWIARRELHAMSEERHTAKGGKDRGRDYNHSTYNDLVITGFVGLRPRPDDLVEINPLVPEGEIEYFCLDRVRYHDRDLTILYDRTGKKYGRGSGLRVFADRAEIGQAPGLKRLVVPLPPKPVAVNPLEPFPAG
;
A
#
# COMPACT_ATOMS: atom_id res chain seq x y z
N MET A 1 -25.07 -54.27 72.97
CA MET A 1 -24.37 -53.09 72.43
C MET A 1 -22.95 -53.47 72.05
N ARG A 2 -22.66 -53.55 70.75
CA ARG A 2 -21.34 -53.37 70.11
C ARG A 2 -21.56 -53.52 68.61
N ALA A 3 -21.36 -52.45 67.87
CA ALA A 3 -21.47 -52.39 66.41
C ALA A 3 -20.15 -52.84 65.78
N CYS A 4 -20.23 -53.70 64.77
CA CYS A 4 -19.12 -54.02 63.85
C CYS A 4 -19.50 -53.50 62.46
N LEU A 5 -18.70 -52.57 61.94
CA LEU A 5 -18.74 -52.12 60.55
C LEU A 5 -18.14 -53.21 59.65
N VAL A 6 -18.83 -53.53 58.55
CA VAL A 6 -18.29 -54.32 57.43
C VAL A 6 -18.16 -53.38 56.23
N TYR A 7 -16.95 -53.29 55.67
CA TYR A 7 -16.67 -52.58 54.42
C TYR A 7 -17.09 -53.42 53.21
N PHE A 8 -17.83 -52.82 52.27
CA PHE A 8 -18.01 -53.38 50.92
C PHE A 8 -17.07 -52.67 49.94
N LEU A 9 -16.28 -53.47 49.22
CA LEU A 9 -15.40 -53.06 48.13
C LEU A 9 -16.22 -53.04 46.83
N ILE A 10 -16.38 -51.88 46.18
CA ILE A 10 -16.97 -51.78 44.84
C ILE A 10 -15.83 -51.62 43.83
N ILE A 11 -15.66 -52.61 42.95
CA ILE A 11 -14.76 -52.56 41.80
C ILE A 11 -15.54 -51.97 40.63
N GLY A 12 -15.24 -50.71 40.27
CA GLY A 12 -15.79 -50.06 39.08
C GLY A 12 -14.89 -50.30 37.86
N VAL A 13 -15.45 -50.89 36.80
CA VAL A 13 -14.81 -51.01 35.49
C VAL A 13 -15.05 -49.72 34.71
N LEU A 14 -13.99 -48.94 34.46
CA LEU A 14 -14.03 -47.76 33.58
C LEU A 14 -13.82 -48.18 32.11
N PRO A 15 -14.64 -47.70 31.15
CA PRO A 15 -14.39 -47.96 29.74
C PRO A 15 -13.27 -47.05 29.24
N LEU A 16 -12.24 -47.63 28.62
CA LEU A 16 -11.18 -46.91 27.93
C LEU A 16 -11.78 -46.28 26.64
N GLN A 17 -12.19 -45.02 26.69
CA GLN A 17 -12.44 -44.24 25.48
C GLN A 17 -11.08 -43.79 24.92
N ALA A 18 -10.66 -44.41 23.82
CA ALA A 18 -9.53 -43.95 23.04
C ALA A 18 -9.83 -42.54 22.50
N ALA A 19 -9.19 -41.52 23.08
CA ALA A 19 -9.20 -40.18 22.53
C ALA A 19 -8.51 -40.21 21.16
N VAL A 20 -9.30 -40.20 20.09
CA VAL A 20 -8.79 -39.90 18.75
C VAL A 20 -8.37 -38.44 18.77
N MET A 21 -7.07 -38.19 18.99
CA MET A 21 -6.48 -36.89 18.72
C MET A 21 -6.60 -36.66 17.21
N THR A 22 -7.67 -36.01 16.76
CA THR A 22 -7.75 -35.45 15.42
C THR A 22 -6.73 -34.32 15.35
N THR A 23 -5.50 -34.63 14.99
CA THR A 23 -4.54 -33.62 14.57
C THR A 23 -5.16 -32.93 13.36
N THR A 24 -5.68 -31.72 13.53
CA THR A 24 -6.10 -30.90 12.39
C THR A 24 -4.94 -30.85 11.40
N PRO A 25 -5.07 -31.41 10.19
CA PRO A 25 -3.94 -31.54 9.27
C PRO A 25 -3.35 -30.15 9.03
N ARG A 26 -2.04 -30.02 9.22
CA ARG A 26 -1.30 -28.77 9.03
C ARG A 26 -1.62 -28.18 7.65
N TRP A 27 -1.91 -26.88 7.59
CA TRP A 27 -2.31 -26.20 6.36
C TRP A 27 -1.25 -26.36 5.26
N VAL A 28 -1.69 -26.88 4.11
CA VAL A 28 -0.89 -27.01 2.90
C VAL A 28 -1.33 -25.91 1.94
N PRO A 29 -0.53 -24.86 1.72
CA PRO A 29 -0.85 -23.84 0.73
C PRO A 29 -1.01 -24.43 -0.67
N VAL A 30 -1.77 -23.75 -1.52
CA VAL A 30 -1.81 -24.02 -2.97
C VAL A 30 -0.41 -23.79 -3.55
N LEU A 31 0.24 -22.71 -3.14
CA LEU A 31 1.59 -22.37 -3.55
C LEU A 31 2.62 -22.93 -2.58
N ALA A 32 3.45 -23.88 -3.05
CA ALA A 32 4.56 -24.40 -2.27
C ALA A 32 5.61 -23.30 -2.03
N PRO A 33 5.88 -22.86 -0.78
CA PRO A 33 6.76 -21.72 -0.55
C PRO A 33 8.15 -21.91 -1.14
N ARG A 34 8.73 -23.11 -1.02
CA ARG A 34 10.08 -23.43 -1.53
C ARG A 34 10.27 -23.12 -3.02
N SER A 35 9.19 -23.13 -3.81
CA SER A 35 9.25 -22.81 -5.24
C SER A 35 9.71 -21.37 -5.51
N PHE A 36 9.60 -20.45 -4.55
CA PHE A 36 9.91 -19.02 -4.71
C PHE A 36 11.20 -18.58 -4.00
N GLU A 37 11.88 -19.49 -3.30
CA GLU A 37 13.14 -19.21 -2.59
C GLU A 37 14.25 -18.71 -3.53
N HIS A 38 14.21 -19.15 -4.78
CA HIS A 38 15.16 -18.77 -5.82
C HIS A 38 15.21 -17.26 -6.06
N TYR A 39 14.10 -16.53 -5.89
CA TYR A 39 14.07 -15.08 -6.05
C TYR A 39 14.94 -14.38 -5.00
N ALA A 40 14.77 -14.71 -3.72
CA ALA A 40 15.61 -14.15 -2.67
C ALA A 40 17.09 -14.51 -2.88
N ALA A 41 17.38 -15.74 -3.31
CA ALA A 41 18.75 -16.15 -3.63
C ALA A 41 19.35 -15.35 -4.81
N GLU A 42 18.56 -15.09 -5.86
CA GLU A 42 18.94 -14.25 -6.99
C GLU A 42 19.23 -12.81 -6.55
N PHE A 43 18.30 -12.19 -5.83
CA PHE A 43 18.45 -10.79 -5.39
C PHE A 43 19.61 -10.64 -4.41
N ASN A 44 19.86 -11.62 -3.55
CA ASN A 44 21.01 -11.60 -2.66
C ASN A 44 22.36 -11.63 -3.40
N ARG A 45 22.46 -12.27 -4.57
CA ARG A 45 23.69 -12.29 -5.38
C ARG A 45 23.97 -10.95 -6.06
N ASN A 46 22.92 -10.23 -6.45
CA ASN A 46 23.02 -8.95 -7.16
C ASN A 46 22.91 -7.73 -6.21
N GLY A 47 22.38 -7.96 -5.01
CA GLY A 47 22.22 -6.99 -3.93
C GLY A 47 23.56 -6.62 -3.32
N ARG A 48 23.76 -5.33 -3.01
CA ARG A 48 24.75 -4.91 -2.03
C ARG A 48 24.02 -4.72 -0.70
N GLU A 49 24.66 -5.17 0.38
CA GLU A 49 24.11 -5.05 1.72
C GLU A 49 25.06 -4.20 2.56
N GLU A 50 25.09 -2.90 2.24
CA GLU A 50 25.96 -1.93 2.93
C GLU A 50 25.35 -1.49 4.27
N ILE A 51 24.02 -1.45 4.34
CA ILE A 51 23.28 -1.07 5.54
C ILE A 51 22.29 -2.19 5.90
N ILE A 52 22.43 -2.71 7.11
CA ILE A 52 21.59 -3.78 7.65
C ILE A 52 20.78 -3.19 8.80
N ASN A 53 19.45 -3.20 8.65
CA ASN A 53 18.52 -2.90 9.74
C ASN A 53 18.21 -4.19 10.54
N ALA A 54 16.95 -4.53 10.77
CA ALA A 54 16.60 -5.65 11.66
C ALA A 54 16.79 -7.04 11.01
N ILE A 55 16.81 -7.11 9.69
CA ILE A 55 16.81 -8.37 8.95
C ILE A 55 17.91 -8.25 7.88
N ASP A 56 18.77 -9.28 7.76
CA ASP A 56 19.90 -9.37 6.82
C ASP A 56 19.59 -10.27 5.60
N ASN A 57 20.27 -10.12 4.46
CA ASN A 57 19.96 -10.77 3.18
C ASN A 57 19.88 -12.30 3.32
N ARG A 58 20.75 -12.89 4.16
CA ARG A 58 20.73 -14.32 4.48
C ARG A 58 19.39 -14.76 5.09
N SER A 59 18.74 -13.89 5.85
CA SER A 59 17.42 -14.12 6.45
C SER A 59 16.25 -13.68 5.56
N ALA A 60 16.49 -13.16 4.34
CA ALA A 60 15.44 -12.61 3.48
C ALA A 60 14.33 -13.60 3.21
N TRP A 61 14.68 -14.78 2.68
CA TRP A 61 13.67 -15.78 2.33
C TRP A 61 12.88 -16.24 3.56
N LYS A 62 13.57 -16.48 4.69
CA LYS A 62 12.92 -16.87 5.94
C LYS A 62 11.85 -15.84 6.33
N TRP A 63 12.20 -14.56 6.32
CA TRP A 63 11.27 -13.50 6.66
C TRP A 63 10.12 -13.40 5.66
N LEU A 64 10.39 -13.40 4.35
CA LEU A 64 9.37 -13.33 3.30
C LEU A 64 8.36 -14.48 3.45
N ARG A 65 8.86 -15.72 3.56
CA ARG A 65 8.03 -16.91 3.78
C ARG A 65 7.16 -16.80 5.03
N GLU A 66 7.64 -16.19 6.09
CA GLU A 66 6.89 -16.06 7.36
C GLU A 66 5.87 -14.91 7.32
N ASN A 67 6.12 -13.87 6.52
CA ASN A 67 5.44 -12.59 6.66
C ASN A 67 4.61 -12.16 5.45
N THR A 68 4.91 -12.59 4.22
CA THR A 68 4.27 -12.04 3.02
C THR A 68 3.32 -13.06 2.37
N PRO A 69 2.27 -12.60 1.66
CA PRO A 69 1.52 -13.48 0.76
C PRO A 69 2.45 -14.00 -0.34
N LEU A 70 2.15 -15.19 -0.86
CA LEU A 70 2.85 -15.75 -2.02
C LEU A 70 2.06 -15.42 -3.28
N PHE A 71 2.78 -15.18 -4.36
CA PHE A 71 2.20 -14.86 -5.66
C PHE A 71 2.85 -15.68 -6.77
N GLU A 72 2.03 -16.23 -7.65
CA GLU A 72 2.46 -16.83 -8.90
C GLU A 72 1.56 -16.30 -10.03
N SER A 73 2.14 -16.08 -11.22
CA SER A 73 1.45 -15.59 -12.40
C SER A 73 2.08 -16.16 -13.67
N SER A 74 1.30 -16.24 -14.75
CA SER A 74 1.86 -16.46 -16.09
C SER A 74 2.67 -15.26 -16.58
N ASP A 75 2.48 -14.09 -15.98
CA ASP A 75 3.34 -12.92 -16.15
C ASP A 75 4.54 -13.00 -15.20
N LYS A 76 5.70 -13.37 -15.76
CA LYS A 76 6.93 -13.56 -14.99
C LYS A 76 7.65 -12.26 -14.65
N GLU A 77 7.35 -11.15 -15.31
CA GLU A 77 7.91 -9.85 -14.95
C GLU A 77 7.25 -9.35 -13.66
N ILE A 78 5.90 -9.40 -13.60
CA ILE A 78 5.14 -9.03 -12.39
C ILE A 78 5.47 -9.99 -11.24
N GLU A 79 5.56 -11.31 -11.49
CA GLU A 79 5.92 -12.28 -10.46
C GLU A 79 7.30 -11.99 -9.86
N ARG A 80 8.33 -11.78 -10.68
CA ARG A 80 9.68 -11.46 -10.20
C ARG A 80 9.71 -10.15 -9.42
N MET A 81 9.02 -9.12 -9.91
CA MET A 81 8.96 -7.82 -9.25
C MET A 81 8.21 -7.87 -7.91
N TYR A 82 7.18 -8.70 -7.80
CA TYR A 82 6.44 -8.90 -6.55
C TYR A 82 7.38 -9.36 -5.42
N TYR A 83 8.22 -10.36 -5.70
CA TYR A 83 9.21 -10.85 -4.72
C TYR A 83 10.35 -9.85 -4.49
N PHE A 84 10.80 -9.14 -5.53
CA PHE A 84 11.82 -8.10 -5.37
C PHE A 84 11.34 -7.00 -4.42
N ARG A 85 10.09 -6.54 -4.57
CA ARG A 85 9.52 -5.48 -3.74
C ARG A 85 9.28 -5.88 -2.29
N TRP A 86 8.99 -7.15 -2.02
CA TRP A 86 9.00 -7.66 -0.64
C TRP A 86 10.42 -7.77 -0.07
N TRP A 87 11.37 -8.20 -0.89
CA TRP A 87 12.78 -8.27 -0.52
C TRP A 87 13.36 -6.89 -0.19
N THR A 88 13.00 -5.85 -0.96
CA THR A 88 13.42 -4.46 -0.66
C THR A 88 12.71 -3.94 0.58
N PHE A 89 11.37 -3.99 0.68
CA PHE A 89 10.61 -3.50 1.85
C PHE A 89 11.18 -4.02 3.18
N ARG A 90 11.54 -5.32 3.23
CA ARG A 90 12.14 -5.96 4.40
C ARG A 90 13.41 -5.25 4.89
N LYS A 91 14.24 -4.69 4.01
CA LYS A 91 15.45 -3.95 4.40
C LYS A 91 15.13 -2.71 5.24
N HIS A 92 13.92 -2.18 5.13
CA HIS A 92 13.47 -0.97 5.83
C HIS A 92 12.85 -1.25 7.18
N VAL A 93 12.64 -2.52 7.54
CA VAL A 93 12.22 -2.91 8.89
C VAL A 93 13.39 -2.68 9.84
N LYS A 94 13.24 -1.69 10.72
CA LYS A 94 14.28 -1.26 11.65
C LYS A 94 13.79 -1.34 13.09
N GLN A 95 14.52 -2.08 13.92
CA GLN A 95 14.29 -2.08 15.37
C GLN A 95 14.82 -0.78 15.97
N THR A 96 14.03 -0.16 16.84
CA THR A 96 14.43 1.01 17.63
C THR A 96 14.12 0.77 19.13
N PRO A 97 14.61 1.63 20.04
CA PRO A 97 14.23 1.56 21.46
C PRO A 97 12.73 1.74 21.74
N VAL A 98 11.94 2.24 20.78
CA VAL A 98 10.49 2.48 20.92
C VAL A 98 9.65 1.54 20.04
N GLY A 99 10.25 0.44 19.56
CA GLY A 99 9.60 -0.54 18.68
C GLY A 99 10.14 -0.52 17.25
N PHE A 100 9.52 -1.30 16.38
CA PHE A 100 9.83 -1.32 14.95
C PHE A 100 9.35 -0.07 14.21
N ILE A 101 10.15 0.40 13.27
CA ILE A 101 9.75 1.40 12.27
C ILE A 101 10.06 0.90 10.86
N ILE A 102 9.44 1.55 9.88
CA ILE A 102 9.75 1.39 8.46
C ILE A 102 10.47 2.66 7.96
N THR A 103 11.72 2.53 7.52
CA THR A 103 12.49 3.66 6.97
C THR A 103 12.19 3.90 5.49
N GLU A 104 12.48 5.11 5.01
CA GLU A 104 12.33 5.49 3.60
C GLU A 104 13.67 5.31 2.85
N PHE A 105 14.72 5.98 3.34
CA PHE A 105 16.12 5.73 2.94
C PHE A 105 16.78 4.70 3.87
N LEU A 106 17.66 3.87 3.31
CA LEU A 106 18.59 3.04 4.10
C LEU A 106 19.70 3.89 4.73
N PRO A 107 20.45 4.71 3.97
CA PRO A 107 21.45 5.60 4.56
C PRO A 107 20.79 6.71 5.39
N PRO A 108 21.50 7.21 6.41
CA PRO A 108 21.06 8.40 7.12
C PRO A 108 21.03 9.58 6.15
N VAL A 109 19.93 10.32 6.15
CA VAL A 109 19.77 11.54 5.37
C VAL A 109 19.43 12.71 6.28
N ARG A 110 19.96 13.90 5.97
CA ARG A 110 19.89 15.09 6.85
C ARG A 110 18.47 15.58 7.16
N HIS A 111 17.51 15.28 6.31
CA HIS A 111 16.12 15.69 6.45
C HIS A 111 15.26 14.65 7.18
N ALA A 112 15.83 13.53 7.61
CA ALA A 112 15.11 12.55 8.41
C ALA A 112 14.90 13.02 9.86
N GLY A 113 13.83 12.51 10.48
CA GLY A 113 13.56 12.64 11.89
C GLY A 113 14.31 11.59 12.72
N ARG A 114 13.85 11.41 13.96
CA ARG A 114 14.42 10.43 14.89
C ARG A 114 14.50 9.04 14.25
N TYR A 115 15.60 8.33 14.50
CA TYR A 115 15.84 6.98 13.97
C TYR A 115 15.88 6.84 12.43
N ASN A 116 16.08 7.94 11.71
CA ASN A 116 16.00 8.00 10.23
C ASN A 116 14.56 7.84 9.69
N SER A 117 13.55 8.21 10.48
CA SER A 117 12.14 8.18 10.03
C SER A 117 11.81 9.38 9.16
N ILE A 118 11.08 9.17 8.06
CA ILE A 118 10.54 10.23 7.20
C ILE A 118 9.05 9.95 6.99
N SER A 119 8.19 10.96 7.14
CA SER A 119 6.74 10.78 7.05
C SER A 119 6.20 10.85 5.62
N CYS A 120 7.02 11.25 4.64
CA CYS A 120 6.64 11.49 3.25
C CYS A 120 5.93 10.28 2.63
N ALA A 121 6.60 9.13 2.56
CA ALA A 121 5.99 7.89 2.07
C ALA A 121 5.38 7.00 3.17
N ALA A 122 5.17 7.50 4.38
CA ALA A 122 4.63 6.67 5.47
C ALA A 122 3.28 6.05 5.11
N GLY A 123 2.43 6.77 4.37
CA GLY A 123 1.17 6.23 3.86
C GLY A 123 1.37 5.06 2.89
N HIS A 124 2.35 5.15 2.00
CA HIS A 124 2.75 4.03 1.14
C HIS A 124 3.29 2.85 1.96
N HIS A 125 4.08 3.11 3.00
CA HIS A 125 4.58 2.04 3.87
C HIS A 125 3.45 1.26 4.55
N PHE A 126 2.38 1.95 4.98
CA PHE A 126 1.21 1.30 5.57
C PHE A 126 0.41 0.51 4.53
N TYR A 127 0.18 1.07 3.34
CA TYR A 127 -0.54 0.39 2.27
C TYR A 127 0.20 -0.83 1.73
N GLU A 128 1.53 -0.77 1.62
CA GLU A 128 2.34 -1.94 1.27
C GLU A 128 2.40 -2.92 2.46
N GLY A 129 2.73 -2.43 3.65
CA GLY A 129 2.99 -3.25 4.83
C GLY A 129 1.76 -3.89 5.47
N ARG A 130 0.53 -3.43 5.19
CA ARG A 130 -0.70 -4.03 5.76
C ARG A 130 -0.91 -5.50 5.39
N TRP A 131 -0.21 -6.00 4.38
CA TRP A 131 -0.24 -7.40 3.96
C TRP A 131 0.74 -8.29 4.73
N ILE A 132 1.59 -7.71 5.59
CA ILE A 132 2.53 -8.43 6.44
C ILE A 132 1.77 -9.14 7.57
N ARG A 133 2.05 -10.44 7.75
CA ARG A 133 1.35 -11.31 8.69
C ARG A 133 1.65 -11.00 10.16
N ASP A 134 2.89 -10.71 10.52
CA ASP A 134 3.26 -10.39 11.89
C ASP A 134 2.86 -8.94 12.21
N PRO A 135 1.84 -8.72 13.07
CA PRO A 135 1.28 -7.39 13.27
C PRO A 135 2.26 -6.44 13.95
N LYS A 136 3.27 -6.95 14.67
CA LYS A 136 4.16 -6.12 15.51
C LYS A 136 4.86 -5.01 14.72
N TYR A 137 5.23 -5.27 13.47
CA TYR A 137 5.98 -4.30 12.65
C TYR A 137 5.19 -3.03 12.41
N LEU A 138 3.90 -3.19 12.07
CA LEU A 138 3.03 -2.06 11.75
C LEU A 138 2.27 -1.55 12.98
N ASP A 139 2.11 -2.37 14.02
CA ASP A 139 1.59 -1.95 15.33
C ASP A 139 2.55 -0.95 16.00
N ASP A 140 3.83 -1.31 16.10
CA ASP A 140 4.86 -0.43 16.65
C ASP A 140 5.01 0.84 15.81
N TYR A 141 5.03 0.69 14.47
CA TYR A 141 5.17 1.83 13.57
C TYR A 141 3.99 2.80 13.64
N SER A 142 2.75 2.30 13.84
CA SER A 142 1.58 3.16 14.05
C SER A 142 1.70 3.98 15.34
N ARG A 143 2.14 3.35 16.45
CA ARG A 143 2.36 4.05 17.72
C ARG A 143 3.53 5.03 17.65
N PHE A 144 4.60 4.66 16.95
CA PHE A 144 5.80 5.48 16.78
C PHE A 144 5.46 6.90 16.30
N TRP A 145 4.57 7.03 15.30
CA TRP A 145 4.20 8.33 14.74
C TRP A 145 3.57 9.29 15.75
N PHE A 146 2.96 8.80 16.82
CA PHE A 146 2.33 9.64 17.84
C PHE A 146 3.09 9.70 19.17
N ALA A 147 4.18 8.94 19.29
CA ALA A 147 5.03 8.92 20.48
C ALA A 147 6.39 9.60 20.27
N ALA A 148 7.07 9.32 19.15
CA ALA A 148 8.43 9.79 18.88
C ALA A 148 8.68 10.26 17.44
N GLY A 149 7.76 9.98 16.53
CA GLY A 149 7.79 10.42 15.14
C GLY A 149 7.21 11.81 14.93
N GLU A 150 7.30 12.28 13.68
CA GLU A 150 6.84 13.61 13.28
C GLU A 150 5.86 13.50 12.10
N PRO A 151 4.57 13.18 12.36
CA PRO A 151 3.61 12.83 11.31
C PRO A 151 3.18 14.03 10.45
N ARG A 152 3.65 15.24 10.77
CA ARG A 152 3.35 16.48 10.05
C ARG A 152 4.58 17.14 9.40
N ARG A 153 5.74 16.44 9.38
CA ARG A 153 6.93 16.96 8.68
C ARG A 153 6.72 17.03 7.16
N TYR A 154 5.96 16.07 6.65
CA TYR A 154 5.42 15.99 5.30
C TYR A 154 3.93 15.70 5.37
N SER A 155 3.20 16.01 4.30
CA SER A 155 1.82 15.57 4.11
C SER A 155 1.73 14.05 4.21
N PHE A 156 0.91 13.55 5.12
CA PHE A 156 0.78 12.13 5.42
C PHE A 156 -0.66 11.79 5.83
N TRP A 157 -1.34 10.95 5.03
CA TRP A 157 -2.72 10.46 5.28
C TRP A 157 -2.75 9.35 6.33
N VAL A 158 -2.33 9.67 7.56
CA VAL A 158 -2.08 8.69 8.62
C VAL A 158 -3.35 7.98 9.10
N ALA A 159 -4.48 8.68 9.19
CA ALA A 159 -5.71 8.07 9.68
C ALA A 159 -6.29 7.13 8.63
N ASP A 160 -6.30 7.53 7.36
CA ASP A 160 -6.69 6.66 6.26
C ASP A 160 -5.77 5.44 6.15
N SER A 161 -4.46 5.61 6.33
CA SER A 161 -3.49 4.50 6.34
C SER A 161 -3.78 3.46 7.44
N ILE A 162 -4.04 3.91 8.66
CA ILE A 162 -4.36 3.03 9.80
C ILE A 162 -5.70 2.34 9.58
N ARG A 163 -6.71 3.08 9.09
CA ARG A 163 -8.00 2.50 8.70
C ARG A 163 -7.83 1.44 7.61
N ALA A 164 -7.09 1.74 6.54
CA ALA A 164 -6.84 0.85 5.42
C ALA A 164 -6.15 -0.45 5.85
N ARG A 165 -5.31 -0.40 6.89
CA ARG A 165 -4.76 -1.58 7.55
C ARG A 165 -5.83 -2.35 8.33
N THR A 166 -6.67 -1.67 9.11
CA THR A 166 -7.79 -2.31 9.83
C THR A 166 -8.76 -3.02 8.89
N LEU A 167 -8.99 -2.49 7.68
CA LEU A 167 -9.81 -3.17 6.65
C LEU A 167 -9.20 -4.49 6.15
N VAL A 168 -7.89 -4.69 6.32
CA VAL A 168 -7.21 -5.96 5.99
C VAL A 168 -7.15 -6.88 7.21
N THR A 169 -6.79 -6.36 8.38
CA THR A 169 -6.63 -7.21 9.57
C THR A 169 -7.96 -7.61 10.21
N GLY A 170 -9.01 -6.81 10.03
CA GLY A 170 -10.25 -6.91 10.80
C GLY A 170 -10.09 -6.53 12.29
N ASP A 171 -8.89 -6.09 12.72
CA ASP A 171 -8.59 -5.70 14.09
C ASP A 171 -8.68 -4.17 14.24
N ARG A 172 -9.70 -3.73 14.99
CA ARG A 172 -9.98 -2.31 15.24
C ARG A 172 -9.28 -1.79 16.50
N ARG A 173 -8.70 -2.65 17.35
CA ARG A 173 -8.19 -2.27 18.68
C ARG A 173 -7.14 -1.16 18.60
N LEU A 174 -6.14 -1.31 17.73
CA LEU A 174 -5.10 -0.30 17.56
C LEU A 174 -5.65 1.02 17.00
N ALA A 175 -6.58 0.97 16.05
CA ALA A 175 -7.18 2.18 15.50
C ALA A 175 -7.99 2.94 16.57
N ILE A 176 -8.74 2.21 17.40
CA ILE A 176 -9.47 2.78 18.56
C ILE A 176 -8.50 3.35 19.58
N GLU A 177 -7.42 2.64 19.91
CA GLU A 177 -6.36 3.11 20.81
C GLU A 177 -5.77 4.45 20.33
N LEU A 178 -5.49 4.56 19.03
CA LEU A 178 -4.87 5.76 18.44
C LEU A 178 -5.87 6.88 18.12
N PHE A 179 -7.18 6.66 18.27
CA PHE A 179 -8.22 7.63 17.91
C PHE A 179 -7.98 9.05 18.46
N PRO A 180 -7.66 9.25 19.76
CA PRO A 180 -7.42 10.60 20.29
C PRO A 180 -6.26 11.31 19.59
N HIS A 181 -5.20 10.58 19.25
CA HIS A 181 -4.03 11.12 18.56
C HIS A 181 -4.33 11.44 17.09
N LEU A 182 -5.11 10.61 16.41
CA LEU A 182 -5.54 10.84 15.04
C LEU A 182 -6.43 12.07 14.92
N SER A 183 -7.41 12.17 15.81
CA SER A 183 -8.31 13.31 15.92
C SER A 183 -7.54 14.61 16.21
N ALA A 184 -6.59 14.57 17.16
CA ALA A 184 -5.73 15.72 17.47
C ALA A 184 -4.78 16.10 16.31
N ASN A 185 -4.23 15.11 15.60
CA ASN A 185 -3.37 15.35 14.44
C ASN A 185 -4.13 16.06 13.32
N PHE A 186 -5.34 15.62 13.01
CA PHE A 186 -6.19 16.27 12.02
C PHE A 186 -6.49 17.73 12.39
N ARG A 187 -6.92 17.95 13.64
CA ARG A 187 -7.22 19.31 14.15
C ARG A 187 -5.97 20.20 14.14
N SER A 188 -4.78 19.63 14.31
CA SER A 188 -3.50 20.36 14.20
C SER A 188 -3.21 20.79 12.76
N TRP A 189 -3.49 19.94 11.76
CA TRP A 189 -3.42 20.32 10.35
C TRP A 189 -4.42 21.44 10.02
N GLU A 190 -5.66 21.36 10.53
CA GLU A 190 -6.66 22.42 10.36
C GLU A 190 -6.19 23.78 10.90
N GLN A 191 -5.48 23.78 12.04
CA GLN A 191 -5.00 25.02 12.67
C GLN A 191 -3.82 25.63 11.91
N SER A 192 -2.94 24.81 11.36
CA SER A 192 -1.65 25.27 10.82
C SER A 192 -1.66 25.44 9.30
N HIS A 193 -2.49 24.70 8.58
CA HIS A 193 -2.42 24.57 7.12
C HIS A 193 -3.77 24.80 6.41
N ARG A 194 -4.73 25.46 7.05
CA ARG A 194 -6.01 25.81 6.42
C ARG A 194 -6.16 27.32 6.30
N ASP A 195 -6.44 27.79 5.08
CA ASP A 195 -6.72 29.20 4.83
C ASP A 195 -8.20 29.54 5.12
N PRO A 196 -8.59 30.83 5.24
CA PRO A 196 -9.97 31.23 5.54
C PRO A 196 -11.03 30.72 4.54
N ASN A 197 -10.64 30.42 3.29
CA ASN A 197 -11.52 29.78 2.30
C ASN A 197 -11.86 28.32 2.64
N GLY A 198 -11.22 27.74 3.65
CA GLY A 198 -11.44 26.37 4.13
C GLY A 198 -10.59 25.30 3.45
N LEU A 199 -9.86 25.64 2.37
CA LEU A 199 -8.93 24.71 1.72
C LEU A 199 -7.66 24.56 2.55
N PHE A 200 -7.09 23.37 2.50
CA PHE A 200 -5.75 23.12 3.00
C PHE A 200 -4.72 23.60 1.99
N TRP A 201 -3.62 24.18 2.47
CA TRP A 201 -2.48 24.58 1.66
C TRP A 201 -1.23 23.80 2.04
N GLN A 202 -0.33 23.64 1.09
CA GLN A 202 0.95 23.00 1.33
C GLN A 202 2.05 23.56 0.42
N ILE A 203 3.28 23.52 0.91
CA ILE A 203 4.47 23.74 0.11
C ILE A 203 4.78 22.45 -0.63
N ASP A 204 5.02 22.49 -1.93
CA ASP A 204 5.23 21.28 -2.75
C ASP A 204 6.37 20.38 -2.25
N ASP A 205 7.47 20.96 -1.76
CA ASP A 205 8.53 20.25 -1.01
C ASP A 205 7.99 19.41 0.17
N ARG A 206 6.98 19.91 0.89
CA ARG A 206 6.37 19.23 2.04
C ARG A 206 5.29 18.21 1.65
N ASP A 207 4.93 18.13 0.37
CA ASP A 207 4.29 16.95 -0.20
C ASP A 207 5.32 15.91 -0.67
N GLY A 208 6.62 16.19 -0.51
CA GLY A 208 7.70 15.39 -1.08
C GLY A 208 7.86 15.60 -2.58
N MET A 209 7.41 16.74 -3.11
CA MET A 209 7.29 17.01 -4.55
C MET A 209 7.96 18.33 -4.96
N GLU A 210 9.22 18.54 -4.55
CA GLU A 210 9.92 19.81 -4.76
C GLU A 210 10.07 20.18 -6.25
N TYR A 211 9.92 21.48 -6.54
CA TYR A 211 10.03 22.05 -7.89
C TYR A 211 8.99 21.52 -8.88
N SER A 212 7.80 21.16 -8.39
CA SER A 212 6.64 20.89 -9.25
C SER A 212 6.28 22.12 -10.09
N ILE A 213 5.72 21.92 -11.29
CA ILE A 213 5.36 23.03 -12.18
C ILE A 213 4.25 23.87 -11.53
N GLY A 214 3.28 23.20 -10.91
CA GLY A 214 2.17 23.86 -10.24
C GLY A 214 2.52 24.49 -8.90
N GLY A 215 3.64 24.09 -8.30
CA GLY A 215 4.22 24.69 -7.11
C GLY A 215 3.34 24.59 -5.85
N SER A 216 3.61 25.47 -4.90
CA SER A 216 2.95 25.51 -3.58
C SER A 216 1.57 26.19 -3.65
N GLY A 217 0.60 25.70 -2.87
CA GLY A 217 -0.77 26.20 -2.97
C GLY A 217 -1.81 25.39 -2.21
N HIS A 218 -3.09 25.65 -2.51
CA HIS A 218 -4.16 24.68 -2.30
C HIS A 218 -3.99 23.58 -3.35
N ARG A 219 -3.22 22.55 -3.00
CA ARG A 219 -2.86 21.46 -3.89
C ARG A 219 -3.88 20.31 -3.79
N PRO A 220 -4.14 19.58 -4.89
CA PRO A 220 -4.95 18.36 -4.84
C PRO A 220 -4.42 17.30 -3.88
N THR A 221 -3.11 17.29 -3.57
CA THR A 221 -2.45 16.43 -2.58
C THR A 221 -3.08 16.54 -1.20
N ILE A 222 -2.73 17.58 -0.42
CA ILE A 222 -3.10 17.73 0.97
C ILE A 222 -4.61 17.78 1.16
N ASN A 223 -5.36 18.35 0.22
CA ASN A 223 -6.83 18.37 0.32
C ASN A 223 -7.44 16.97 0.16
N SER A 224 -6.90 16.12 -0.72
CA SER A 224 -7.35 14.73 -0.84
C SER A 224 -6.92 13.89 0.37
N TYR A 225 -5.72 14.11 0.89
CA TYR A 225 -5.24 13.44 2.11
C TYR A 225 -6.09 13.78 3.32
N MET A 226 -6.40 15.07 3.52
CA MET A 226 -7.27 15.52 4.61
C MET A 226 -8.71 15.07 4.42
N TYR A 227 -9.21 14.95 3.18
CA TYR A 227 -10.51 14.31 2.94
C TYR A 227 -10.52 12.83 3.38
N GLY A 228 -9.49 12.07 2.98
CA GLY A 228 -9.33 10.66 3.36
C GLY A 228 -9.21 10.49 4.88
N ASP A 229 -8.36 11.28 5.52
CA ASP A 229 -8.18 11.26 6.97
C ASP A 229 -9.47 11.64 7.71
N ALA A 230 -10.24 12.61 7.22
CA ALA A 230 -11.53 12.96 7.83
C ALA A 230 -12.53 11.79 7.79
N ILE A 231 -12.63 11.08 6.67
CA ILE A 231 -13.46 9.86 6.58
C ILE A 231 -12.96 8.81 7.55
N ALA A 232 -11.65 8.60 7.60
CA ALA A 232 -11.06 7.57 8.43
C ALA A 232 -11.24 7.85 9.92
N VAL A 233 -10.99 9.08 10.37
CA VAL A 233 -11.24 9.48 11.75
C VAL A 233 -12.72 9.35 12.10
N ALA A 234 -13.64 9.69 11.17
CA ALA A 234 -15.07 9.51 11.42
C ALA A 234 -15.47 8.05 11.64
N GLU A 235 -14.92 7.11 10.86
CA GLU A 235 -15.20 5.68 11.03
C GLU A 235 -14.57 5.13 12.31
N ILE A 236 -13.32 5.51 12.60
CA ILE A 236 -12.62 5.11 13.83
C ILE A 236 -13.35 5.66 15.05
N ALA A 237 -13.87 6.90 15.00
CA ALA A 237 -14.69 7.48 16.06
C ALA A 237 -15.92 6.60 16.35
N GLN A 238 -16.58 6.07 15.31
CA GLN A 238 -17.70 5.17 15.49
C GLN A 238 -17.28 3.85 16.14
N TRP A 239 -16.14 3.27 15.74
CA TRP A 239 -15.60 2.08 16.42
C TRP A 239 -15.22 2.34 17.87
N ALA A 240 -14.78 3.56 18.20
CA ALA A 240 -14.42 4.00 19.54
C ALA A 240 -15.64 4.43 20.40
N GLY A 241 -16.87 4.30 19.90
CA GLY A 241 -18.08 4.72 20.63
C GLY A 241 -18.22 6.24 20.78
N LYS A 242 -17.73 7.01 19.80
CA LYS A 242 -17.76 8.48 19.75
C LYS A 242 -18.60 8.99 18.56
N PRO A 243 -19.94 8.80 18.60
CA PRO A 243 -20.81 9.13 17.47
C PRO A 243 -20.79 10.63 17.11
N ASP A 244 -20.69 11.53 18.10
CA ASP A 244 -20.65 12.98 17.85
C ASP A 244 -19.40 13.40 17.06
N GLU A 245 -18.23 12.87 17.42
CA GLU A 245 -17.00 13.09 16.65
C GLU A 245 -17.10 12.43 15.27
N SER A 246 -17.77 11.27 15.14
CA SER A 246 -18.03 10.67 13.82
C SER A 246 -18.81 11.64 12.91
N VAL A 247 -19.87 12.26 13.43
CA VAL A 247 -20.66 13.26 12.69
C VAL A 247 -19.82 14.50 12.36
N GLU A 248 -19.04 15.01 13.31
CA GLU A 248 -18.12 16.15 13.11
C GLU A 248 -17.18 15.89 11.92
N PHE A 249 -16.49 14.75 11.92
CA PHE A 249 -15.51 14.44 10.90
C PHE A 249 -16.13 14.11 9.53
N ARG A 250 -17.35 13.55 9.48
CA ARG A 250 -18.11 13.42 8.21
C ARG A 250 -18.50 14.78 7.64
N ALA A 251 -18.90 15.73 8.49
CA ALA A 251 -19.17 17.09 8.04
C ALA A 251 -17.91 17.78 7.50
N LYS A 252 -16.76 17.54 8.14
CA LYS A 252 -15.45 18.03 7.65
C LYS A 252 -15.08 17.43 6.29
N SER A 253 -15.22 16.12 6.10
CA SER A 253 -14.92 15.49 4.81
C SER A 253 -15.84 16.02 3.70
N ALA A 254 -17.15 16.15 3.98
CA ALA A 254 -18.11 16.72 3.02
C ALA A 254 -17.75 18.18 2.63
N LYS A 255 -17.29 18.99 3.59
CA LYS A 255 -16.82 20.35 3.31
C LYS A 255 -15.57 20.35 2.43
N VAL A 256 -14.58 19.50 2.72
CA VAL A 256 -13.36 19.40 1.89
C VAL A 256 -13.70 18.91 0.48
N GLN A 257 -14.58 17.92 0.33
CA GLN A 257 -15.05 17.45 -0.98
C GLN A 257 -15.62 18.59 -1.82
N ALA A 258 -16.57 19.35 -1.24
CA ALA A 258 -17.19 20.48 -1.93
C ALA A 258 -16.16 21.53 -2.38
N LEU A 259 -15.21 21.88 -1.50
CA LEU A 259 -14.17 22.84 -1.82
C LEU A 259 -13.20 22.34 -2.91
N VAL A 260 -12.83 21.05 -2.91
CA VAL A 260 -12.00 20.47 -3.97
C VAL A 260 -12.73 20.51 -5.31
N GLU A 261 -14.01 20.15 -5.34
CA GLU A 261 -14.82 20.18 -6.57
C GLU A 261 -15.10 21.59 -7.10
N GLU A 262 -15.21 22.58 -6.21
CA GLU A 262 -15.47 23.97 -6.57
C GLU A 262 -14.20 24.71 -7.03
N TYR A 263 -13.10 24.56 -6.28
CA TYR A 263 -11.93 25.43 -6.46
C TYR A 263 -10.78 24.76 -7.19
N LEU A 264 -10.57 23.45 -7.02
CA LEU A 264 -9.43 22.77 -7.63
C LEU A 264 -9.76 22.20 -9.01
N TRP A 265 -11.05 22.01 -9.35
CA TRP A 265 -11.45 21.60 -10.68
C TRP A 265 -11.39 22.78 -11.67
N ASP A 266 -10.58 22.64 -12.72
CA ASP A 266 -10.61 23.56 -13.84
C ASP A 266 -11.56 23.04 -14.93
N PRO A 267 -12.68 23.74 -15.22
CA PRO A 267 -13.63 23.29 -16.24
C PRO A 267 -13.11 23.40 -17.67
N ALA A 268 -12.15 24.29 -17.96
CA ALA A 268 -11.58 24.43 -19.29
C ALA A 268 -10.53 23.35 -19.56
N ALA A 269 -9.75 22.99 -18.54
CA ALA A 269 -8.78 21.89 -18.63
C ALA A 269 -9.40 20.51 -18.39
N GLU A 270 -10.63 20.46 -17.86
CA GLU A 270 -11.31 19.25 -17.39
C GLU A 270 -10.44 18.42 -16.45
N PHE A 271 -9.79 19.09 -15.48
CA PHE A 271 -8.78 18.47 -14.63
C PHE A 271 -8.66 19.16 -13.26
N TYR A 272 -8.31 18.40 -12.22
CA TYR A 272 -7.99 18.97 -10.91
C TYR A 272 -6.56 19.52 -10.90
N LYS A 273 -6.40 20.79 -10.50
CA LYS A 273 -5.13 21.51 -10.57
C LYS A 273 -4.89 22.30 -9.29
N THR A 274 -3.63 22.61 -9.02
CA THR A 274 -3.22 23.43 -7.87
C THR A 274 -3.75 24.85 -7.99
N VAL A 275 -4.25 25.42 -6.90
CA VAL A 275 -4.61 26.85 -6.82
C VAL A 275 -3.57 27.56 -5.96
N PRO A 276 -2.93 28.64 -6.44
CA PRO A 276 -2.00 29.42 -5.63
C PRO A 276 -2.70 30.04 -4.41
N ARG A 277 -1.97 30.20 -3.30
CA ARG A 277 -2.50 30.95 -2.14
C ARG A 277 -2.65 32.44 -2.47
N GLY A 278 -3.52 33.12 -1.74
CA GLY A 278 -3.82 34.55 -1.89
C GLY A 278 -5.08 34.82 -2.71
N ASP A 279 -5.18 36.03 -3.29
CA ASP A 279 -6.39 36.47 -4.02
C ASP A 279 -6.59 35.76 -5.37
N ARG A 280 -5.56 35.05 -5.86
CA ARG A 280 -5.65 34.22 -7.07
C ARG A 280 -6.44 32.95 -6.77
N ARG A 281 -7.72 32.97 -7.13
CA ARG A 281 -8.61 31.79 -7.03
C ARG A 281 -8.61 30.90 -8.27
N LYS A 282 -7.71 31.13 -9.23
CA LYS A 282 -7.68 30.37 -10.47
C LYS A 282 -6.62 29.27 -10.39
N PRO A 283 -6.94 28.03 -10.82
CA PRO A 283 -5.94 26.98 -10.91
C PRO A 283 -4.78 27.37 -11.84
N VAL A 284 -3.58 26.89 -11.52
CA VAL A 284 -2.40 27.06 -12.38
C VAL A 284 -2.61 26.35 -13.72
N ASP A 285 -1.90 26.80 -14.75
CA ASP A 285 -2.01 26.27 -16.10
C ASP A 285 -1.11 25.04 -16.33
N VAL A 286 -1.29 23.99 -15.53
CA VAL A 286 -0.60 22.70 -15.72
C VAL A 286 -1.41 21.55 -15.13
N ARG A 287 -1.51 20.43 -15.86
CA ARG A 287 -1.97 19.14 -15.35
C ARG A 287 -0.79 18.38 -14.78
N GLU A 288 -0.92 17.94 -13.53
CA GLU A 288 0.07 17.15 -12.80
C GLU A 288 -0.62 15.89 -12.24
N LEU A 289 0.10 14.79 -12.03
CA LEU A 289 -0.49 13.54 -11.53
C LEU A 289 -1.23 13.70 -10.20
N VAL A 290 -0.87 14.71 -9.40
CA VAL A 290 -1.58 15.05 -8.17
C VAL A 290 -3.07 15.34 -8.42
N GLY A 291 -3.46 15.77 -9.62
CA GLY A 291 -4.85 15.93 -10.01
C GLY A 291 -5.67 14.63 -10.02
N TYR A 292 -5.02 13.46 -10.00
CA TYR A 292 -5.69 12.16 -9.82
C TYR A 292 -5.87 11.75 -8.36
N LEU A 293 -5.21 12.40 -7.40
CA LEU A 293 -5.29 12.06 -5.98
C LEU A 293 -6.69 12.11 -5.36
N PRO A 294 -7.63 12.96 -5.81
CA PRO A 294 -9.01 12.86 -5.36
C PRO A 294 -9.58 11.43 -5.48
N TRP A 295 -9.30 10.70 -6.58
CA TRP A 295 -9.78 9.31 -6.75
C TRP A 295 -9.03 8.29 -5.88
N TYR A 296 -7.85 8.60 -5.35
CA TYR A 296 -7.18 7.75 -4.35
C TYR A 296 -8.09 7.51 -3.14
N PHE A 297 -8.92 8.50 -2.79
CA PHE A 297 -9.83 8.44 -1.64
C PHE A 297 -11.31 8.33 -2.04
N ASN A 298 -11.62 8.14 -3.32
CA ASN A 298 -13.00 8.21 -3.86
C ASN A 298 -13.69 9.54 -3.52
N LEU A 299 -12.95 10.65 -3.66
CA LEU A 299 -13.44 11.99 -3.37
C LEU A 299 -14.43 12.50 -4.43
N PRO A 300 -14.15 12.47 -5.74
CA PRO A 300 -15.01 13.12 -6.72
C PRO A 300 -16.41 12.51 -6.74
N ARG A 301 -17.43 13.35 -6.95
CA ARG A 301 -18.75 12.90 -7.40
C ARG A 301 -18.67 12.50 -8.89
N PRO A 302 -19.64 11.70 -9.38
CA PRO A 302 -19.70 11.38 -10.81
C PRO A 302 -19.69 12.63 -11.69
N GLY A 303 -18.98 12.57 -12.82
CA GLY A 303 -18.93 13.64 -13.84
C GLY A 303 -17.55 14.29 -14.01
N ARG A 304 -16.52 13.84 -13.30
CA ARG A 304 -15.13 14.34 -13.40
C ARG A 304 -14.18 13.36 -14.07
N GLU A 305 -14.67 12.19 -14.47
CA GLU A 305 -13.87 11.08 -14.96
C GLU A 305 -13.19 11.37 -16.31
N ILE A 306 -13.66 12.39 -17.05
CA ILE A 306 -13.05 12.83 -18.31
C ILE A 306 -11.57 13.21 -18.16
N ALA A 307 -11.14 13.62 -16.96
CA ALA A 307 -9.75 13.88 -16.62
C ALA A 307 -8.82 12.70 -16.97
N TRP A 308 -9.31 11.46 -16.85
CA TRP A 308 -8.53 10.24 -17.08
C TRP A 308 -8.15 10.02 -18.55
N LYS A 309 -8.76 10.74 -19.51
CA LYS A 309 -8.28 10.76 -20.90
C LYS A 309 -6.80 11.15 -21.00
N GLN A 310 -6.31 11.99 -20.08
CA GLN A 310 -4.95 12.50 -20.10
C GLN A 310 -3.91 11.45 -19.67
N LEU A 311 -4.34 10.38 -18.97
CA LEU A 311 -3.41 9.40 -18.42
C LEU A 311 -2.70 8.59 -19.51
N MET A 312 -3.45 8.17 -20.53
CA MET A 312 -2.94 7.33 -21.62
C MET A 312 -2.54 8.14 -22.87
N ASP A 313 -2.66 9.46 -22.80
CA ASP A 313 -2.26 10.39 -23.85
C ASP A 313 -0.73 10.60 -23.82
N PRO A 314 0.00 10.36 -24.94
CA PRO A 314 1.44 10.61 -25.04
C PRO A 314 1.85 12.08 -24.87
N GLU A 315 0.96 13.04 -25.14
CA GLU A 315 1.18 14.46 -24.82
C GLU A 315 0.72 14.81 -23.40
N GLY A 316 -0.05 13.91 -22.78
CA GLY A 316 -0.46 13.95 -21.39
C GLY A 316 0.58 13.29 -20.51
N PHE A 317 0.22 12.21 -19.83
CA PHE A 317 1.09 11.55 -18.84
C PHE A 317 1.77 10.26 -19.32
N TYR A 318 1.35 9.71 -20.46
CA TYR A 318 1.81 8.38 -20.89
C TYR A 318 3.21 8.42 -21.49
N ALA A 319 4.14 7.66 -20.91
CA ALA A 319 5.51 7.55 -21.39
C ALA A 319 6.05 6.10 -21.22
N PRO A 320 7.09 5.69 -21.96
CA PRO A 320 7.66 4.34 -21.90
C PRO A 320 8.10 3.87 -20.51
N TYR A 321 8.56 4.79 -19.67
CA TYR A 321 8.95 4.57 -18.27
C TYR A 321 8.18 5.50 -17.31
N GLY A 322 6.98 5.92 -17.73
CA GLY A 322 6.09 6.81 -16.98
C GLY A 322 5.19 6.10 -15.96
N PRO A 323 4.04 6.70 -15.60
CA PRO A 323 3.55 8.00 -16.07
C PRO A 323 4.44 9.17 -15.62
N THR A 324 4.41 10.28 -16.37
CA THR A 324 5.14 11.51 -16.01
C THR A 324 4.44 12.27 -14.90
N THR A 325 5.19 12.95 -14.03
CA THR A 325 4.60 13.75 -12.93
C THR A 325 3.82 14.98 -13.39
N ALA A 326 4.15 15.52 -14.56
CA ALA A 326 3.45 16.62 -15.24
C ALA A 326 3.14 16.27 -16.70
N GLU A 327 2.13 16.91 -17.28
CA GLU A 327 1.79 16.70 -18.70
C GLU A 327 2.95 17.07 -19.64
N GLN A 328 3.23 16.20 -20.61
CA GLN A 328 4.39 16.31 -21.50
C GLN A 328 4.31 17.52 -22.44
N ARG A 329 3.10 17.96 -22.79
CA ARG A 329 2.88 19.15 -23.62
C ARG A 329 3.20 20.48 -22.95
N HIS A 330 3.39 20.51 -21.63
CA HIS A 330 3.59 21.76 -20.92
C HIS A 330 5.01 22.32 -21.20
N PRO A 331 5.19 23.63 -21.49
CA PRO A 331 6.51 24.18 -21.86
C PRO A 331 7.62 24.05 -20.80
N LYS A 332 7.24 23.79 -19.54
CA LYS A 332 8.18 23.55 -18.42
C LYS A 332 8.41 22.07 -18.11
N PHE A 333 7.82 21.17 -18.89
CA PHE A 333 8.02 19.73 -18.75
C PHE A 333 9.51 19.39 -18.91
N MET A 334 10.08 18.71 -17.91
CA MET A 334 11.51 18.34 -17.87
C MET A 334 12.48 19.53 -18.05
N ALA A 335 12.04 20.76 -17.78
CA ALA A 335 12.91 21.93 -17.86
C ALA A 335 14.08 21.81 -16.89
N GLU A 336 15.28 22.21 -17.34
CA GLU A 336 16.49 22.12 -16.52
C GLU A 336 16.34 22.86 -15.19
N ASN A 337 16.85 22.24 -14.13
CA ASN A 337 16.88 22.80 -12.80
C ASN A 337 18.25 22.49 -12.16
N PRO A 338 18.93 23.46 -11.53
CA PRO A 338 20.21 23.22 -10.85
C PRO A 338 20.06 22.36 -9.57
N LYS A 339 18.83 22.07 -9.14
CA LYS A 339 18.50 21.21 -8.01
C LYS A 339 18.16 19.81 -8.51
N GLN A 340 18.40 18.82 -7.66
CA GLN A 340 18.07 17.42 -7.92
C GLN A 340 16.63 17.11 -7.51
N CYS A 341 16.16 15.89 -7.80
CA CYS A 341 14.88 15.36 -7.30
C CYS A 341 13.68 16.25 -7.66
N VAL A 342 13.64 16.70 -8.91
CA VAL A 342 12.63 17.65 -9.40
C VAL A 342 11.34 16.95 -9.85
N TRP A 343 10.21 17.61 -9.62
CA TRP A 343 8.87 17.06 -9.89
C TRP A 343 8.16 17.73 -11.08
N ASN A 344 8.92 18.26 -12.03
CA ASN A 344 8.41 18.98 -13.19
C ASN A 344 8.26 18.10 -14.45
N GLY A 345 8.16 16.79 -14.31
CA GLY A 345 8.11 15.89 -15.47
C GLY A 345 8.60 14.45 -15.24
N PRO A 346 9.66 14.19 -14.45
CA PRO A 346 10.18 12.83 -14.27
C PRO A 346 9.11 11.84 -13.80
N SER A 347 9.32 10.57 -14.10
CA SER A 347 8.51 9.49 -13.54
C SER A 347 8.98 9.21 -12.12
N TRP A 348 8.07 9.27 -11.15
CA TRP A 348 8.34 9.01 -9.75
C TRP A 348 7.54 7.80 -9.28
N PRO A 349 8.17 6.72 -8.78
CA PRO A 349 7.47 5.56 -8.21
C PRO A 349 6.39 5.94 -7.20
N PHE A 350 6.61 6.99 -6.41
CA PHE A 350 5.64 7.57 -5.47
C PHE A 350 4.36 8.03 -6.19
N ALA A 351 4.45 8.89 -7.20
CA ALA A 351 3.30 9.38 -7.95
C ALA A 351 2.65 8.30 -8.81
N THR A 352 3.45 7.39 -9.36
CA THR A 352 2.96 6.23 -10.13
C THR A 352 2.10 5.33 -9.24
N ALA A 353 2.54 5.05 -8.01
CA ALA A 353 1.78 4.28 -7.03
C ALA A 353 0.46 4.95 -6.64
N GLN A 354 0.49 6.27 -6.39
CA GLN A 354 -0.71 7.05 -6.12
C GLN A 354 -1.70 7.00 -7.28
N THR A 355 -1.21 7.20 -8.50
CA THR A 355 -2.03 7.21 -9.72
C THR A 355 -2.64 5.83 -10.00
N LEU A 356 -1.87 4.75 -9.85
CA LEU A 356 -2.38 3.39 -10.04
C LEU A 356 -3.40 2.99 -8.97
N THR A 357 -3.24 3.45 -7.72
CA THR A 357 -4.25 3.26 -6.67
C THR A 357 -5.54 4.00 -7.00
N ALA A 358 -5.42 5.27 -7.41
CA ALA A 358 -6.56 6.08 -7.85
C ALA A 358 -7.26 5.48 -9.08
N LEU A 359 -6.50 4.95 -10.05
CA LEU A 359 -7.04 4.28 -11.23
C LEU A 359 -7.77 3.00 -10.85
N ALA A 360 -7.21 2.21 -9.93
CA ALA A 360 -7.87 1.00 -9.43
C ALA A 360 -9.20 1.34 -8.74
N ASN A 361 -9.26 2.44 -7.98
CA ASN A 361 -10.49 2.93 -7.38
C ASN A 361 -11.50 3.42 -8.42
N LEU A 362 -11.06 4.19 -9.43
CA LEU A 362 -11.89 4.63 -10.54
C LEU A 362 -12.57 3.42 -11.21
N LEU A 363 -11.79 2.42 -11.62
CA LEU A 363 -12.27 1.24 -12.33
C LEU A 363 -13.18 0.34 -11.48
N ASN A 364 -13.15 0.49 -10.15
CA ASN A 364 -14.01 -0.27 -9.24
C ASN A 364 -15.28 0.48 -8.85
N ASN A 365 -15.19 1.79 -8.64
CA ASN A 365 -16.20 2.54 -7.90
C ASN A 365 -16.93 3.59 -8.76
N TYR A 366 -16.48 3.81 -9.99
CA TYR A 366 -17.01 4.81 -10.90
C TYR A 366 -17.43 4.20 -12.22
N GLN A 367 -18.52 4.70 -12.79
CA GLN A 367 -18.94 4.35 -14.15
C GLN A 367 -18.31 5.34 -15.13
N GLN A 368 -17.43 4.85 -16.00
CA GLN A 368 -16.73 5.68 -16.98
C GLN A 368 -16.21 4.82 -18.14
N SER A 369 -15.78 5.49 -19.22
CA SER A 369 -15.29 4.84 -20.44
C SER A 369 -14.00 5.44 -20.99
N TYR A 370 -13.27 6.23 -20.19
CA TYR A 370 -12.07 6.94 -20.61
C TYR A 370 -10.80 6.11 -20.46
N VAL A 371 -10.78 5.20 -19.49
CA VAL A 371 -9.71 4.23 -19.24
C VAL A 371 -10.30 2.87 -18.90
N THR A 372 -9.53 1.81 -19.09
CA THR A 372 -10.00 0.42 -19.00
C THR A 372 -9.10 -0.43 -18.11
N LYS A 373 -9.52 -1.69 -17.87
CA LYS A 373 -8.64 -2.70 -17.24
C LYS A 373 -7.35 -2.92 -18.03
N ALA A 374 -7.39 -2.78 -19.36
CA ALA A 374 -6.21 -2.91 -20.20
C ALA A 374 -5.22 -1.75 -19.94
N ASP A 375 -5.72 -0.53 -19.74
CA ASP A 375 -4.89 0.63 -19.41
C ASP A 375 -4.23 0.48 -18.02
N PHE A 376 -4.98 -0.02 -17.02
CA PHE A 376 -4.40 -0.36 -15.72
C PHE A 376 -3.27 -1.38 -15.85
N LEU A 377 -3.52 -2.51 -16.53
CA LEU A 377 -2.52 -3.56 -16.71
C LEU A 377 -1.28 -3.02 -17.45
N LYS A 378 -1.49 -2.24 -18.51
CA LYS A 378 -0.42 -1.62 -19.30
C LYS A 378 0.45 -0.68 -18.45
N LEU A 379 -0.14 0.16 -17.61
CA LEU A 379 0.63 1.02 -16.70
C LEU A 379 1.32 0.23 -15.59
N LEU A 380 0.71 -0.84 -15.08
CA LEU A 380 1.37 -1.74 -14.13
C LEU A 380 2.58 -2.43 -14.78
N HIS A 381 2.52 -2.82 -16.06
CA HIS A 381 3.67 -3.32 -16.81
C HIS A 381 4.76 -2.27 -16.99
N VAL A 382 4.39 -1.03 -17.37
CA VAL A 382 5.35 0.08 -17.45
C VAL A 382 6.05 0.27 -16.12
N TYR A 383 5.30 0.30 -15.02
CA TYR A 383 5.87 0.46 -13.68
C TYR A 383 6.77 -0.74 -13.29
N THR A 384 6.35 -1.95 -13.62
CA THR A 384 7.13 -3.18 -13.41
C THR A 384 8.47 -3.12 -14.14
N ARG A 385 8.46 -2.77 -15.43
CA ARG A 385 9.67 -2.70 -16.28
C ARG A 385 10.57 -1.51 -15.94
N SER A 386 10.02 -0.45 -15.36
CA SER A 386 10.80 0.70 -14.92
C SER A 386 11.69 0.37 -13.71
N GLN A 387 11.34 -0.65 -12.93
CA GLN A 387 12.07 -1.04 -11.73
C GLN A 387 13.26 -1.96 -12.05
N GLN A 388 14.19 -1.46 -12.85
CA GLN A 388 15.38 -2.19 -13.24
C GLN A 388 16.61 -1.30 -13.42
N LEU A 389 17.79 -1.92 -13.36
CA LEU A 389 19.08 -1.26 -13.60
C LEU A 389 19.88 -2.10 -14.58
N LYS A 390 20.29 -1.47 -15.69
CA LYS A 390 21.26 -2.06 -16.62
C LYS A 390 22.67 -1.83 -16.08
N LEU A 391 23.36 -2.91 -15.75
CA LEU A 391 24.73 -2.89 -15.25
C LEU A 391 25.74 -2.64 -16.39
N PRO A 392 26.97 -2.19 -16.10
CA PRO A 392 28.00 -1.94 -17.11
C PRO A 392 28.35 -3.14 -18.00
N ASN A 393 28.15 -4.37 -17.49
CA ASN A 393 28.35 -5.61 -18.25
C ASN A 393 27.16 -5.98 -19.17
N GLY A 394 26.14 -5.12 -19.26
CA GLY A 394 24.94 -5.31 -20.08
C GLY A 394 23.82 -6.11 -19.41
N HIS A 395 24.03 -6.70 -18.23
CA HIS A 395 23.00 -7.44 -17.49
C HIS A 395 22.02 -6.49 -16.80
N THR A 396 20.72 -6.76 -16.92
CA THR A 396 19.66 -6.01 -16.25
C THR A 396 19.19 -6.72 -14.99
N ILE A 397 19.20 -6.01 -13.85
CA ILE A 397 18.74 -6.51 -12.56
C ILE A 397 17.50 -5.73 -12.07
N PRO A 398 16.61 -6.31 -11.23
CA PRO A 398 15.58 -5.55 -10.55
C PRO A 398 16.21 -4.47 -9.68
N PHE A 399 15.65 -3.28 -9.71
CA PHE A 399 16.19 -2.12 -9.02
C PHE A 399 15.09 -1.09 -8.78
N ILE A 400 15.15 -0.38 -7.66
CA ILE A 400 14.24 0.73 -7.35
C ILE A 400 15.08 1.85 -6.76
N ASP A 401 14.86 3.06 -7.26
CA ASP A 401 15.51 4.30 -6.85
C ASP A 401 14.48 5.45 -6.81
N GLU A 402 14.96 6.69 -6.69
CA GLU A 402 14.14 7.88 -6.49
C GLU A 402 13.26 8.23 -7.70
N ASP A 403 13.84 8.56 -8.86
CA ASP A 403 13.13 9.06 -10.04
C ASP A 403 13.76 8.63 -11.37
N LEU A 404 12.93 8.55 -12.41
CA LEU A 404 13.34 8.11 -13.75
C LEU A 404 13.09 9.17 -14.82
N ASP A 405 14.00 9.20 -15.79
CA ASP A 405 13.70 9.78 -17.09
C ASP A 405 12.58 8.96 -17.76
N PRO A 406 11.44 9.58 -18.09
CA PRO A 406 10.25 8.85 -18.54
C PRO A 406 10.39 8.27 -19.94
N GLN A 407 11.41 8.65 -20.72
CA GLN A 407 11.67 8.17 -22.07
C GLN A 407 12.73 7.08 -22.10
N THR A 408 13.80 7.24 -21.32
CA THR A 408 14.97 6.35 -21.35
C THR A 408 14.98 5.32 -20.22
N GLY A 409 14.27 5.57 -19.12
CA GLY A 409 14.29 4.74 -17.92
C GLY A 409 15.56 4.90 -17.08
N GLU A 410 16.38 5.92 -17.36
CA GLU A 410 17.56 6.23 -16.56
C GLU A 410 17.15 6.81 -15.19
N TRP A 411 17.73 6.28 -14.11
CA TRP A 411 17.54 6.81 -12.75
C TRP A 411 18.26 8.16 -12.58
N ILE A 412 17.50 9.25 -12.58
CA ILE A 412 18.02 10.63 -12.69
C ILE A 412 18.82 11.02 -11.44
N ALA A 413 18.22 10.94 -10.25
CA ALA A 413 18.90 11.28 -9.00
C ALA A 413 20.19 10.47 -8.83
N ARG A 414 20.14 9.19 -9.18
CA ARG A 414 21.30 8.30 -9.14
C ARG A 414 22.41 8.75 -10.10
N ARG A 415 22.09 9.03 -11.37
CA ARG A 415 23.06 9.56 -12.36
C ARG A 415 23.73 10.82 -11.83
N GLU A 416 22.94 11.77 -11.34
CA GLU A 416 23.46 13.04 -10.86
C GLU A 416 24.37 12.87 -9.63
N LEU A 417 23.99 12.00 -8.68
CA LEU A 417 24.81 11.71 -7.50
C LEU A 417 26.14 11.04 -7.86
N HIS A 418 26.18 10.20 -8.91
CA HIS A 418 27.43 9.61 -9.42
C HIS A 418 28.32 10.64 -10.14
N ALA A 419 27.74 11.73 -10.66
CA ALA A 419 28.47 12.82 -11.27
C ALA A 419 29.01 13.85 -10.25
N MET A 420 28.61 13.77 -8.98
CA MET A 420 29.08 14.67 -7.92
C MET A 420 30.44 14.29 -7.37
N SER A 421 31.15 15.27 -6.79
CA SER A 421 32.33 15.00 -5.97
C SER A 421 31.98 14.14 -4.75
N GLU A 422 32.98 13.41 -4.25
CA GLU A 422 32.83 12.53 -3.08
C GLU A 422 32.24 13.26 -1.86
N GLU A 423 32.75 14.45 -1.57
CA GLU A 423 32.24 15.32 -0.51
C GLU A 423 30.74 15.60 -0.68
N ARG A 424 30.32 15.99 -1.89
CA ARG A 424 28.94 16.40 -2.17
C ARG A 424 27.96 15.26 -2.09
N HIS A 425 28.27 14.10 -2.68
CA HIS A 425 27.36 12.96 -2.62
C HIS A 425 27.32 12.36 -1.21
N THR A 426 28.43 12.35 -0.47
CA THR A 426 28.47 11.86 0.92
C THR A 426 27.57 12.68 1.83
N ALA A 427 27.59 14.01 1.69
CA ALA A 427 26.69 14.91 2.42
C ALA A 427 25.19 14.69 2.10
N LYS A 428 24.87 13.93 1.04
CA LYS A 428 23.51 13.60 0.58
C LYS A 428 23.09 12.16 0.88
N GLY A 429 23.91 11.37 1.56
CA GLY A 429 23.64 9.95 1.85
C GLY A 429 24.38 8.96 0.96
N GLY A 430 25.32 9.44 0.15
CA GLY A 430 26.13 8.63 -0.76
C GLY A 430 25.59 8.61 -2.20
N LYS A 431 26.43 8.12 -3.13
CA LYS A 431 26.09 8.07 -4.56
C LYS A 431 25.02 7.04 -4.94
N ASP A 432 24.78 6.06 -4.07
CA ASP A 432 23.75 5.02 -4.22
C ASP A 432 22.65 5.20 -3.15
N ARG A 433 22.38 6.43 -2.68
CA ARG A 433 21.50 6.67 -1.54
C ARG A 433 20.08 6.12 -1.71
N GLY A 434 19.54 6.21 -2.92
CA GLY A 434 18.21 5.73 -3.26
C GLY A 434 18.20 4.27 -3.69
N ARG A 435 19.31 3.53 -3.60
CA ARG A 435 19.25 2.09 -3.81
C ARG A 435 18.25 1.44 -2.84
N ASP A 436 17.38 0.61 -3.40
CA ASP A 436 16.33 -0.12 -2.68
C ASP A 436 15.32 0.85 -2.04
N TYR A 437 15.10 2.04 -2.63
CA TYR A 437 14.26 3.10 -2.07
C TYR A 437 12.84 2.63 -1.69
N ASN A 438 12.43 2.91 -0.46
CA ASN A 438 11.09 2.60 0.02
C ASN A 438 10.26 3.87 0.05
N HIS A 439 9.74 4.26 -1.10
CA HIS A 439 8.99 5.51 -1.28
C HIS A 439 7.72 5.31 -2.14
N SER A 440 7.25 4.07 -2.28
CA SER A 440 6.06 3.76 -3.07
C SER A 440 5.49 2.38 -2.73
N THR A 441 4.25 2.12 -3.15
CA THR A 441 3.67 0.77 -3.14
C THR A 441 3.90 0.07 -4.48
N TYR A 442 3.92 -1.25 -4.50
CA TYR A 442 3.82 -2.07 -5.70
C TYR A 442 3.02 -3.33 -5.42
N ASN A 443 3.35 -4.04 -4.35
CA ASN A 443 2.64 -5.27 -3.99
C ASN A 443 1.20 -5.00 -3.59
N ASP A 444 0.90 -3.85 -2.98
CA ASP A 444 -0.49 -3.44 -2.76
C ASP A 444 -1.29 -3.30 -4.08
N LEU A 445 -0.65 -2.83 -5.16
CA LEU A 445 -1.28 -2.69 -6.48
C LEU A 445 -1.52 -4.06 -7.14
N VAL A 446 -0.58 -4.98 -6.96
CA VAL A 446 -0.75 -6.37 -7.42
C VAL A 446 -1.90 -7.04 -6.66
N ILE A 447 -1.96 -6.88 -5.33
CA ILE A 447 -2.98 -7.52 -4.49
C ILE A 447 -4.37 -6.89 -4.73
N THR A 448 -4.47 -5.56 -4.77
CA THR A 448 -5.76 -4.86 -4.78
C THR A 448 -6.25 -4.43 -6.15
N GLY A 449 -5.37 -4.39 -7.14
CA GLY A 449 -5.68 -4.06 -8.54
C GLY A 449 -5.59 -5.28 -9.45
N PHE A 450 -4.38 -5.84 -9.64
CA PHE A 450 -4.17 -6.98 -10.55
C PHE A 450 -4.99 -8.21 -10.16
N VAL A 451 -4.79 -8.72 -8.93
CA VAL A 451 -5.60 -9.79 -8.34
C VAL A 451 -6.99 -9.27 -7.96
N GLY A 452 -7.04 -8.02 -7.49
CA GLY A 452 -8.29 -7.31 -7.28
C GLY A 452 -8.95 -7.52 -5.92
N LEU A 453 -8.24 -7.96 -4.89
CA LEU A 453 -8.80 -8.02 -3.53
C LEU A 453 -9.14 -6.61 -3.04
N ARG A 454 -10.40 -6.34 -2.73
CA ARG A 454 -10.88 -5.04 -2.24
C ARG A 454 -11.15 -5.14 -0.74
N PRO A 455 -10.30 -4.56 0.13
CA PRO A 455 -10.52 -4.62 1.58
C PRO A 455 -11.81 -3.90 2.00
N ARG A 456 -12.55 -4.51 2.92
CA ARG A 456 -13.86 -4.03 3.39
C ARG A 456 -13.97 -4.10 4.91
N PRO A 457 -14.87 -3.31 5.53
CA PRO A 457 -15.08 -3.33 6.98
C PRO A 457 -16.06 -4.41 7.46
N ASP A 458 -16.78 -5.05 6.53
CA ASP A 458 -17.77 -6.11 6.76
C ASP A 458 -17.17 -7.51 6.53
N ASP A 459 -17.93 -8.55 6.85
CA ASP A 459 -17.52 -9.96 6.70
C ASP A 459 -17.72 -10.47 5.25
N LEU A 460 -17.40 -9.62 4.26
CA LEU A 460 -17.43 -9.97 2.84
C LEU A 460 -16.01 -9.93 2.26
N VAL A 461 -15.73 -10.85 1.35
CA VAL A 461 -14.57 -10.81 0.46
C VAL A 461 -15.04 -10.34 -0.91
N GLU A 462 -14.54 -9.19 -1.35
CA GLU A 462 -14.76 -8.66 -2.68
C GLU A 462 -13.49 -8.78 -3.51
N ILE A 463 -13.59 -9.48 -4.65
CA ILE A 463 -12.53 -9.62 -5.64
C ILE A 463 -13.01 -8.99 -6.95
N ASN A 464 -12.23 -8.10 -7.55
CA ASN A 464 -12.47 -7.60 -8.91
C ASN A 464 -11.13 -7.41 -9.63
N PRO A 465 -10.64 -8.45 -10.32
CA PRO A 465 -9.36 -8.37 -11.02
C PRO A 465 -9.38 -7.30 -12.11
N LEU A 466 -8.37 -6.42 -12.13
CA LEU A 466 -8.19 -5.40 -13.17
C LEU A 466 -7.32 -5.90 -14.32
N VAL A 467 -7.50 -7.16 -14.68
CA VAL A 467 -6.85 -7.83 -15.81
C VAL A 467 -7.94 -8.16 -16.85
N PRO A 468 -7.78 -7.77 -18.12
CA PRO A 468 -8.70 -8.17 -19.17
C PRO A 468 -8.70 -9.69 -19.40
N GLU A 469 -9.83 -10.24 -19.83
CA GLU A 469 -9.89 -11.65 -20.21
C GLU A 469 -8.92 -11.96 -21.35
N GLY A 470 -8.19 -13.08 -21.23
CA GLY A 470 -7.22 -13.53 -22.24
C GLY A 470 -5.81 -12.96 -22.12
N GLU A 471 -5.58 -11.94 -21.29
CA GLU A 471 -4.23 -11.36 -21.08
C GLU A 471 -3.36 -12.18 -20.13
N ILE A 472 -3.98 -13.01 -19.28
CA ILE A 472 -3.30 -13.86 -18.32
C ILE A 472 -3.83 -15.29 -18.42
N GLU A 473 -2.93 -16.27 -18.29
CA GLU A 473 -3.28 -17.69 -18.33
C GLU A 473 -3.67 -18.20 -16.94
N TYR A 474 -2.93 -17.74 -15.93
CA TYR A 474 -3.17 -18.07 -14.54
C TYR A 474 -2.54 -17.03 -13.61
N PHE A 475 -3.10 -16.91 -12.41
CA PHE A 475 -2.40 -16.38 -11.25
C PHE A 475 -2.90 -17.07 -9.98
N CYS A 476 -2.10 -17.00 -8.92
CA CYS A 476 -2.52 -17.36 -7.57
C CYS A 476 -1.85 -16.42 -6.57
N LEU A 477 -2.68 -15.77 -5.76
CA LEU A 477 -2.28 -15.05 -4.55
C LEU A 477 -2.70 -15.91 -3.37
N ASP A 478 -1.73 -16.41 -2.62
CA ASP A 478 -1.94 -17.36 -1.54
C ASP A 478 -1.45 -16.79 -0.21
N ARG A 479 -1.99 -17.30 0.90
CA ARG A 479 -1.59 -16.97 2.27
C ARG A 479 -1.83 -15.51 2.67
N VAL A 480 -2.81 -14.85 2.06
CA VAL A 480 -3.18 -13.49 2.45
C VAL A 480 -3.85 -13.57 3.82
N ARG A 481 -3.27 -12.94 4.83
CA ARG A 481 -3.90 -12.84 6.16
C ARG A 481 -4.94 -11.71 6.12
N TYR A 482 -6.22 -12.06 5.97
CA TYR A 482 -7.32 -11.12 5.86
C TYR A 482 -8.39 -11.45 6.90
N HIS A 483 -8.72 -10.51 7.79
CA HIS A 483 -9.76 -10.68 8.83
C HIS A 483 -9.59 -11.95 9.67
N ASP A 484 -8.34 -12.23 10.06
CA ASP A 484 -7.93 -13.46 10.76
C ASP A 484 -8.13 -14.79 10.00
N ARG A 485 -8.29 -14.73 8.69
CA ARG A 485 -8.34 -15.90 7.78
C ARG A 485 -7.14 -15.93 6.85
N ASP A 486 -6.78 -17.12 6.39
CA ASP A 486 -5.84 -17.28 5.28
C ASP A 486 -6.62 -17.42 3.97
N LEU A 487 -6.58 -16.37 3.16
CA LEU A 487 -7.19 -16.36 1.84
C LEU A 487 -6.23 -16.86 0.77
N THR A 488 -6.81 -17.60 -0.19
CA THR A 488 -6.20 -17.91 -1.48
C THR A 488 -7.14 -17.43 -2.58
N ILE A 489 -6.63 -16.61 -3.50
CA ILE A 489 -7.36 -16.13 -4.67
C ILE A 489 -6.58 -16.59 -5.89
N LEU A 490 -7.20 -17.40 -6.75
CA LEU A 490 -6.54 -17.90 -7.95
C LEU A 490 -7.44 -17.77 -9.17
N TYR A 491 -6.81 -17.55 -10.32
CA TYR A 491 -7.43 -17.69 -11.63
C TYR A 491 -6.63 -18.73 -12.41
N ASP A 492 -7.32 -19.67 -13.04
CA ASP A 492 -6.72 -20.64 -13.95
C ASP A 492 -7.65 -20.80 -15.15
N ARG A 493 -7.22 -20.34 -16.32
CA ARG A 493 -8.05 -20.39 -17.54
C ARG A 493 -8.45 -21.81 -17.92
N THR A 494 -7.59 -22.79 -17.63
CA THR A 494 -7.77 -24.19 -18.07
C THR A 494 -8.15 -25.14 -16.93
N GLY A 495 -7.93 -24.74 -15.68
CA GLY A 495 -8.04 -25.56 -14.48
C GLY A 495 -6.88 -26.54 -14.26
N LYS A 496 -5.88 -26.55 -15.14
CA LYS A 496 -4.77 -27.52 -15.12
C LYS A 496 -3.57 -27.08 -14.28
N LYS A 497 -3.33 -25.77 -14.12
CA LYS A 497 -2.15 -25.24 -13.41
C LYS A 497 -2.21 -25.59 -11.93
N TYR A 498 -3.37 -25.41 -11.29
CA TYR A 498 -3.54 -25.64 -9.85
C TYR A 498 -4.36 -26.89 -9.50
N GLY A 499 -5.00 -27.53 -10.49
CA GLY A 499 -5.86 -28.69 -10.25
C GLY A 499 -7.06 -28.37 -9.36
N ARG A 500 -7.54 -27.11 -9.43
CA ARG A 500 -8.69 -26.61 -8.64
C ARG A 500 -9.90 -26.28 -9.50
N GLY A 501 -9.88 -26.61 -10.79
CA GLY A 501 -10.92 -26.24 -11.75
C GLY A 501 -10.63 -24.88 -12.40
N SER A 502 -11.28 -24.62 -13.54
CA SER A 502 -11.07 -23.37 -14.28
C SER A 502 -11.79 -22.17 -13.63
N GLY A 503 -11.39 -20.97 -14.07
CA GLY A 503 -11.97 -19.70 -13.67
C GLY A 503 -11.29 -19.08 -12.44
N LEU A 504 -11.91 -18.01 -11.93
CA LEU A 504 -11.53 -17.35 -10.69
C LEU A 504 -12.11 -18.13 -9.50
N ARG A 505 -11.29 -18.40 -8.48
CA ARG A 505 -11.67 -19.13 -7.27
C ARG A 505 -11.10 -18.48 -6.03
N VAL A 506 -11.88 -18.50 -4.97
CA VAL A 506 -11.54 -17.89 -3.68
C VAL A 506 -11.71 -18.91 -2.58
N PHE A 507 -10.70 -19.05 -1.73
CA PHE A 507 -10.69 -19.95 -0.60
C PHE A 507 -10.43 -19.17 0.69
N ALA A 508 -11.04 -19.60 1.78
CA ALA A 508 -10.69 -19.21 3.15
C ALA A 508 -10.34 -20.45 3.96
N ASP A 509 -9.13 -20.49 4.54
CA ASP A 509 -8.63 -21.62 5.33
C ASP A 509 -8.81 -22.99 4.65
N ARG A 510 -8.65 -23.03 3.32
CA ARG A 510 -8.83 -24.17 2.37
C ARG A 510 -10.23 -24.42 1.85
N ALA A 511 -11.28 -23.88 2.47
CA ALA A 511 -12.63 -24.06 1.97
C ALA A 511 -12.87 -23.09 0.80
N GLU A 512 -13.33 -23.60 -0.35
CA GLU A 512 -13.78 -22.73 -1.44
C GLU A 512 -15.01 -21.96 -0.95
N ILE A 513 -14.94 -20.64 -1.01
CA ILE A 513 -16.03 -19.74 -0.59
C ILE A 513 -16.69 -19.05 -1.79
N GLY A 514 -16.06 -19.12 -2.98
CA GLY A 514 -16.60 -18.51 -4.18
C GLY A 514 -15.84 -18.89 -5.45
N GLN A 515 -16.56 -18.83 -6.57
CA GLN A 515 -15.99 -19.01 -7.90
C GLN A 515 -16.69 -18.12 -8.93
N ALA A 516 -15.99 -17.78 -10.01
CA ALA A 516 -16.54 -17.17 -11.21
C ALA A 516 -15.90 -17.81 -12.46
N PRO A 517 -16.63 -17.93 -13.58
CA PRO A 517 -16.12 -18.59 -14.78
C PRO A 517 -14.93 -17.88 -15.44
N GLY A 518 -14.64 -16.63 -15.04
CA GLY A 518 -13.60 -15.78 -15.59
C GLY A 518 -13.18 -14.67 -14.62
N LEU A 519 -12.43 -13.69 -15.10
CA LEU A 519 -11.96 -12.50 -14.37
C LEU A 519 -13.08 -11.47 -14.18
N LYS A 520 -14.08 -11.86 -13.38
CA LYS A 520 -15.25 -11.05 -13.04
C LYS A 520 -15.22 -10.60 -11.58
N ARG A 521 -15.96 -9.53 -11.27
CA ARG A 521 -16.23 -9.14 -9.89
C ARG A 521 -16.96 -10.29 -9.19
N LEU A 522 -16.48 -10.66 -8.01
CA LEU A 522 -17.02 -11.71 -7.15
C LEU A 522 -17.08 -11.18 -5.72
N VAL A 523 -18.24 -11.28 -5.09
CA VAL A 523 -18.44 -10.91 -3.67
C VAL A 523 -18.98 -12.13 -2.96
N VAL A 524 -18.28 -12.59 -1.91
CA VAL A 524 -18.66 -13.79 -1.17
C VAL A 524 -18.56 -13.56 0.35
N PRO A 525 -19.40 -14.23 1.16
CA PRO A 525 -19.27 -14.18 2.61
C PRO A 525 -17.94 -14.75 3.10
N LEU A 526 -17.31 -14.08 4.05
CA LEU A 526 -16.17 -14.61 4.78
C LEU A 526 -16.69 -15.50 5.94
N PRO A 527 -16.23 -16.75 6.08
CA PRO A 527 -16.68 -17.60 7.17
C PRO A 527 -16.34 -17.01 8.55
N PRO A 528 -17.26 -17.06 9.53
CA PRO A 528 -17.07 -16.47 10.86
C PRO A 528 -15.91 -17.12 11.59
N LYS A 529 -15.00 -16.31 12.16
CA LYS A 529 -13.71 -16.72 12.76
C LYS A 529 -13.80 -18.06 13.51
N PRO A 530 -12.81 -18.97 13.42
CA PRO A 530 -12.81 -20.15 14.26
C PRO A 530 -12.81 -19.66 15.71
N VAL A 531 -13.76 -20.13 16.52
CA VAL A 531 -13.77 -19.83 17.95
C VAL A 531 -12.44 -20.36 18.50
N ALA A 532 -11.63 -19.47 19.10
CA ALA A 532 -10.44 -19.89 19.81
C ALA A 532 -10.88 -20.85 20.92
N VAL A 533 -10.55 -22.14 20.78
CA VAL A 533 -10.75 -23.11 21.85
C VAL A 533 -9.80 -22.69 22.96
N ASN A 534 -10.34 -22.14 24.05
CA ASN A 534 -9.58 -21.81 25.25
C ASN A 534 -8.88 -23.09 25.74
N PRO A 535 -7.54 -23.13 25.92
CA PRO A 535 -6.85 -24.32 26.44
C PRO A 535 -7.07 -24.59 27.93
N LEU A 536 -8.14 -24.08 28.54
CA LEU A 536 -8.35 -24.14 29.99
C LEU A 536 -9.78 -24.58 30.30
N GLU A 537 -10.01 -25.89 30.23
CA GLU A 537 -10.83 -26.54 31.23
C GLU A 537 -9.92 -27.44 32.08
N PRO A 538 -9.79 -27.19 33.39
CA PRO A 538 -9.14 -28.14 34.27
C PRO A 538 -10.02 -29.38 34.37
N PHE A 539 -9.44 -30.56 34.16
CA PHE A 539 -10.11 -31.83 34.45
C PHE A 539 -10.67 -31.80 35.89
N PRO A 540 -11.91 -32.27 36.11
CA PRO A 540 -12.44 -32.38 37.47
C PRO A 540 -11.59 -33.38 38.25
N ALA A 541 -11.04 -32.93 39.38
CA ALA A 541 -10.36 -33.79 40.33
C ALA A 541 -11.37 -34.78 40.91
N GLY A 542 -11.13 -36.07 40.66
CA GLY A 542 -11.73 -37.18 41.39
C GLY A 542 -10.98 -37.47 42.68
#